data_AF-A0A7J7VU96-F1
#
_entry.id   AF-A0A7J7VU96-F1
#
_cell.length_a   1.000
_cell.length_b   1.000
_cell.length_c   1.000
_cell.angle_alpha   90.00
_cell.angle_beta   90.00
_cell.angle_gamma   90.00
#
_symmetry.space_group_name_H-M   'P 1'
#
loop_
_entity.id
_entity.type
_entity.pdbx_description
1 polymer ?
#
loop_
_entity_poly.entity_id
_entity_poly.type
_entity_poly.pdbx_seq_one_letter_code
_entity_poly.pdbx_strand_id
1 'polypeptide(L)'
;MEGRRFRVVVVDSRPRLEGKHMLRALIRAGVPASYVLIPAASYVLPEVSKVLLGAHALLANGSVMSRVGTAQLALVARAHNVPVLVCCETYKFCERVQTDAFVSNELDDPDDLLCERGEHVALANWQDHKSLRLLNLVYDVTPPELVDLVITELGMIPCSSVPVVLRVKSSDQ
;
A
#
# COMPACT_ATOMS: atom_id res chain seq x y z
N MET A 1 -3.53 20.24 15.55
CA MET A 1 -2.29 19.93 14.81
C MET A 1 -1.17 20.75 15.43
N GLU A 2 -0.39 20.16 16.31
CA GLU A 2 0.68 20.87 17.01
C GLU A 2 1.84 21.20 16.05
N GLY A 3 1.91 22.45 15.60
CA GLY A 3 3.13 23.15 15.15
C GLY A 3 3.90 22.64 13.92
N ARG A 4 3.60 21.46 13.38
CA ARG A 4 4.34 20.87 12.25
C ARG A 4 3.83 21.42 10.93
N ARG A 5 4.70 22.14 10.20
CA ARG A 5 4.43 22.55 8.81
C ARG A 5 4.94 21.47 7.86
N PHE A 6 4.03 20.80 7.15
CA PHE A 6 4.36 19.78 6.16
C PHE A 6 3.38 19.84 4.98
N ARG A 7 3.80 19.26 3.85
CA ARG A 7 2.96 19.00 2.68
C ARG A 7 2.89 17.48 2.47
N VAL A 8 1.78 17.00 1.91
CA VAL A 8 1.55 15.57 1.66
C VAL A 8 1.41 15.32 0.16
N VAL A 9 2.06 14.26 -0.33
CA VAL A 9 1.83 13.76 -1.68
C VAL A 9 1.03 12.47 -1.56
N VAL A 10 -0.19 12.48 -2.10
CA VAL A 10 -1.08 11.32 -2.15
C VAL A 10 -0.85 10.62 -3.48
N VAL A 11 -0.35 9.39 -3.39
CA VAL A 11 -0.19 8.49 -4.54
C VAL A 11 -1.43 7.61 -4.63
N ASP A 12 -2.04 7.53 -5.80
CA ASP A 12 -3.26 6.76 -6.03
C ASP A 12 -3.13 5.78 -7.21
N SER A 13 -3.99 4.77 -7.22
CA SER A 13 -3.99 3.72 -8.22
C SER A 13 -5.39 3.39 -8.72
N ARG A 14 -5.45 2.91 -9.96
CA ARG A 14 -6.65 2.36 -10.57
C ARG A 14 -6.88 0.93 -10.02
N PRO A 15 -8.13 0.44 -9.96
CA PRO A 15 -9.35 1.08 -10.47
C PRO A 15 -10.13 1.90 -9.44
N ARG A 16 -10.10 1.54 -8.15
CA ARG A 16 -10.96 2.12 -7.11
C ARG A 16 -10.67 3.58 -6.75
N LEU A 17 -9.46 4.10 -7.02
CA LEU A 17 -9.05 5.49 -6.76
C LEU A 17 -9.34 5.96 -5.32
N GLU A 18 -8.99 5.10 -4.36
CA GLU A 18 -9.27 5.31 -2.93
C GLU A 18 -8.49 6.50 -2.35
N GLY A 19 -7.36 6.89 -2.96
CA GLY A 19 -6.57 8.05 -2.56
C GLY A 19 -7.35 9.36 -2.58
N LYS A 20 -8.42 9.46 -3.40
CA LYS A 20 -9.32 10.62 -3.40
C LYS A 20 -9.99 10.86 -2.03
N HIS A 21 -10.28 9.81 -1.28
CA HIS A 21 -10.86 9.95 0.07
C HIS A 21 -9.85 10.54 1.05
N MET A 22 -8.61 10.07 1.02
CA MET A 22 -7.51 10.62 1.82
C MET A 22 -7.24 12.09 1.46
N LEU A 23 -7.23 12.42 0.17
CA LEU A 23 -7.05 13.79 -0.31
C LEU A 23 -8.12 14.73 0.26
N ARG A 24 -9.40 14.33 0.22
CA ARG A 24 -10.50 15.11 0.79
C ARG A 24 -10.34 15.33 2.30
N ALA A 25 -9.90 14.30 3.04
CA ALA A 25 -9.66 14.41 4.47
C ALA A 25 -8.52 15.39 4.78
N LEU A 26 -7.41 15.33 4.03
CA LEU A 26 -6.27 16.23 4.19
C LEU A 26 -6.63 17.70 3.91
N ILE A 27 -7.40 17.95 2.83
CA ILE A 27 -7.86 19.29 2.48
C ILE A 27 -8.76 19.86 3.57
N ARG A 28 -9.72 19.07 4.09
CA ARG A 28 -10.59 19.49 5.21
C ARG A 28 -9.80 19.81 6.47
N ALA A 29 -8.68 19.12 6.67
CA ALA A 29 -7.79 19.32 7.79
C ALA A 29 -6.81 20.51 7.57
N GLY A 30 -6.87 21.20 6.43
CA GLY A 30 -6.04 22.36 6.11
C GLY A 30 -4.61 22.03 5.71
N VAL A 31 -4.32 20.77 5.35
CA VAL A 31 -2.97 20.33 4.98
C VAL A 31 -2.75 20.51 3.47
N PRO A 32 -1.67 21.18 3.03
CA PRO A 32 -1.31 21.25 1.62
C PRO A 32 -1.05 19.85 1.06
N ALA A 33 -1.84 19.46 0.05
CA ALA A 33 -1.77 18.12 -0.55
C ALA A 33 -1.59 18.18 -2.07
N SER A 34 -0.76 17.29 -2.60
CA SER A 34 -0.59 17.03 -4.04
C SER A 34 -1.12 15.64 -4.36
N TYR A 35 -1.77 15.47 -5.50
CA TYR A 35 -2.36 14.19 -5.91
C TYR A 35 -1.69 13.70 -7.19
N VAL A 36 -1.15 12.48 -7.15
CA VAL A 36 -0.45 11.85 -8.27
C VAL A 36 -0.84 10.38 -8.38
N LEU A 37 -0.65 9.80 -9.56
CA LEU A 37 -0.82 8.36 -9.76
C LEU A 37 0.51 7.62 -9.57
N ILE A 38 0.47 6.31 -9.32
CA ILE A 38 1.66 5.44 -9.18
C ILE A 38 2.75 5.70 -10.24
N PRO A 39 2.45 5.85 -11.56
CA PRO A 39 3.51 6.07 -12.56
C PRO A 39 4.29 7.38 -12.38
N ALA A 40 3.67 8.39 -11.75
CA ALA A 40 4.30 9.66 -11.44
C ALA A 40 5.04 9.64 -10.09
N ALA A 41 4.97 8.55 -9.34
CA ALA A 41 5.66 8.42 -8.05
C ALA A 41 7.19 8.60 -8.21
N SER A 42 7.79 8.03 -9.25
CA SER A 42 9.23 8.18 -9.53
C SER A 42 9.64 9.63 -9.77
N TYR A 43 8.76 10.45 -10.35
CA TYR A 43 9.02 11.87 -10.58
C TYR A 43 8.99 12.69 -9.29
N VAL A 44 8.06 12.37 -8.39
CA VAL A 44 7.89 13.13 -7.13
C VAL A 44 8.80 12.66 -6.00
N LEU A 45 9.24 11.40 -6.02
CA LEU A 45 10.05 10.81 -4.94
C LEU A 45 11.35 11.57 -4.63
N PRO A 46 12.08 12.15 -5.59
CA PRO A 46 13.23 13.02 -5.29
C PRO A 46 12.91 14.24 -4.41
N GLU A 47 11.66 14.71 -4.40
CA GLU A 47 11.20 15.81 -3.54
C GLU A 47 10.61 15.33 -2.21
N VAL A 48 10.38 14.02 -2.06
CA VAL A 48 9.74 13.40 -0.89
C VAL A 48 10.81 12.98 0.10
N SER A 49 10.59 13.30 1.38
CA SER A 49 11.55 12.98 2.45
C SER A 49 11.23 11.70 3.21
N LYS A 50 9.96 11.25 3.19
CA LYS A 50 9.46 10.08 3.92
C LYS A 50 8.25 9.52 3.18
N VAL A 51 8.15 8.20 3.10
CA VAL A 51 6.95 7.50 2.62
C VAL A 51 6.23 6.90 3.82
N LEU A 52 4.93 7.21 3.95
CA LEU A 52 4.04 6.58 4.93
C LEU A 52 3.12 5.60 4.22
N LEU A 53 3.07 4.36 4.71
CA LEU A 53 2.22 3.31 4.20
C LEU A 53 1.32 2.79 5.30
N GLY A 54 0.07 2.47 4.97
CA GLY A 54 -0.79 1.67 5.82
C GLY A 54 -0.62 0.20 5.47
N ALA A 55 -0.55 -0.68 6.46
CA ALA A 55 -0.59 -2.13 6.23
C ALA A 55 -2.01 -2.67 6.45
N HIS A 56 -2.40 -3.64 5.62
CA HIS A 56 -3.56 -4.47 5.88
C HIS A 56 -3.22 -5.56 6.90
N ALA A 57 -2.07 -6.20 6.74
CA ALA A 57 -1.53 -7.17 7.69
C ALA A 57 0.01 -7.16 7.67
N LEU A 58 0.60 -7.60 8.77
CA LEU A 58 2.05 -7.84 8.89
C LEU A 58 2.28 -9.32 9.13
N LEU A 59 3.07 -9.95 8.27
CA LEU A 59 3.34 -11.37 8.29
C LEU A 59 4.49 -11.72 9.25
N ALA A 60 4.56 -12.96 9.71
CA ALA A 60 5.55 -13.39 10.70
C ALA A 60 7.01 -13.32 10.21
N ASN A 61 7.23 -13.30 8.89
CA ASN A 61 8.54 -13.05 8.28
C ASN A 61 8.90 -11.56 8.18
N GLY A 62 8.03 -10.66 8.65
CA GLY A 62 8.18 -9.21 8.55
C GLY A 62 7.70 -8.61 7.22
N SER A 63 7.18 -9.43 6.30
CA SER A 63 6.62 -8.92 5.06
C SER A 63 5.34 -8.12 5.34
N VAL A 64 5.17 -7.02 4.61
CA VAL A 64 4.00 -6.15 4.73
C VAL A 64 3.00 -6.53 3.65
N MET A 65 1.80 -6.93 4.06
CA MET A 65 0.68 -7.13 3.16
C MET A 65 -0.16 -5.85 3.13
N SER A 66 -0.25 -5.22 1.97
CA SER A 66 -1.06 -4.01 1.78
C SER A 66 -1.67 -3.99 0.38
N ARG A 67 -2.28 -2.88 -0.01
CA ARG A 67 -2.92 -2.72 -1.32
C ARG A 67 -1.90 -2.84 -2.43
N VAL A 68 -2.34 -3.37 -3.56
CA VAL A 68 -1.51 -3.52 -4.76
C VAL A 68 -0.83 -2.19 -5.14
N GLY A 69 0.48 -2.24 -5.34
CA GLY A 69 1.31 -1.07 -5.64
C GLY A 69 2.14 -0.58 -4.45
N THR A 70 1.92 -1.13 -3.26
CA THR A 70 2.72 -0.82 -2.06
C THR A 70 4.16 -1.32 -2.23
N ALA A 71 4.36 -2.56 -2.69
CA ALA A 71 5.68 -3.13 -2.92
C ALA A 71 6.43 -2.37 -4.02
N GLN A 72 5.70 -2.00 -5.09
CA GLN A 72 6.24 -1.18 -6.17
C GLN A 72 6.70 0.19 -5.68
N LEU A 73 5.87 0.88 -4.90
CA LEU A 73 6.21 2.19 -4.34
C LEU A 73 7.39 2.09 -3.38
N ALA A 74 7.43 1.07 -2.52
CA ALA A 74 8.52 0.83 -1.59
C ALA A 74 9.86 0.60 -2.31
N LEU A 75 9.84 -0.16 -3.42
CA LEU A 75 11.03 -0.40 -4.24
C LEU A 75 11.56 0.90 -4.87
N VAL A 76 10.68 1.70 -5.47
CA VAL A 76 11.09 2.97 -6.11
C VAL A 76 11.55 3.98 -5.05
N ALA A 77 10.88 4.03 -3.89
CA ALA A 77 11.31 4.86 -2.76
C ALA A 77 12.71 4.47 -2.26
N ARG A 78 12.97 3.17 -2.13
CA ARG A 78 14.28 2.63 -1.76
C ARG A 78 15.36 3.03 -2.76
N ALA A 79 15.08 2.96 -4.07
CA ALA A 79 16.01 3.40 -5.12
C ALA A 79 16.36 4.89 -5.03
N HIS A 80 15.44 5.73 -4.53
CA HIS A 80 15.67 7.15 -4.28
C HIS A 80 16.17 7.46 -2.85
N ASN A 81 16.54 6.44 -2.06
CA ASN A 81 16.98 6.57 -0.66
C ASN A 81 15.95 7.27 0.26
N VAL A 82 14.67 7.11 -0.05
CA VAL A 82 13.57 7.65 0.77
C VAL A 82 13.12 6.56 1.75
N PRO A 83 13.11 6.82 3.06
CA PRO A 83 12.72 5.82 4.04
C PRO A 83 11.23 5.51 3.96
N VAL A 84 10.90 4.22 4.07
CA VAL A 84 9.55 3.68 4.02
C VAL A 84 9.10 3.29 5.42
N LEU A 85 8.08 3.99 5.93
CA LEU A 85 7.52 3.76 7.26
C LEU A 85 6.11 3.19 7.13
N VAL A 86 5.87 2.08 7.80
CA VAL A 86 4.60 1.36 7.77
C VAL A 86 3.89 1.52 9.11
N CYS A 87 2.66 2.02 9.07
CA CYS A 87 1.81 2.12 10.25
C CYS A 87 0.86 0.92 10.28
N CYS A 88 0.93 0.13 11.36
CA CYS A 88 0.11 -1.06 11.52
C CYS A 88 -0.15 -1.32 13.01
N GLU A 89 -1.40 -1.54 13.38
CA GLU A 89 -1.77 -1.98 14.72
C GLU A 89 -1.41 -3.47 14.92
N THR A 90 -0.95 -3.84 16.11
CA THR A 90 -0.43 -5.21 16.34
C THR A 90 -1.49 -6.31 16.22
N TYR A 91 -2.79 -6.00 16.30
CA TYR A 91 -3.85 -7.00 16.09
C TYR A 91 -3.93 -7.49 14.64
N LYS A 92 -3.38 -6.73 13.69
CA LYS A 92 -3.27 -7.11 12.26
C LYS A 92 -2.04 -7.98 11.98
N PHE A 93 -1.32 -8.39 13.01
CA PHE A 93 -0.17 -9.28 12.83
C PHE A 93 -0.67 -10.70 12.57
N CYS A 94 -0.01 -11.41 11.67
CA CYS A 94 -0.38 -12.75 11.26
C CYS A 94 0.78 -13.70 11.50
N GLU A 95 0.50 -14.87 12.08
CA GLU A 95 1.46 -15.97 12.20
C GLU A 95 1.79 -16.61 10.84
N ARG A 96 0.92 -16.40 9.85
CA ARG A 96 1.12 -16.88 8.48
C ARG A 96 2.32 -16.16 7.84
N VAL A 97 3.03 -16.91 7.01
CA VAL A 97 4.14 -16.42 6.20
C VAL A 97 3.78 -16.59 4.73
N GLN A 98 4.00 -15.54 3.95
CA GLN A 98 3.85 -15.51 2.50
C GLN A 98 5.01 -14.69 1.94
N THR A 99 5.59 -15.18 0.85
CA THR A 99 6.71 -14.53 0.17
C THR A 99 6.29 -13.94 -1.17
N ASP A 100 5.17 -14.43 -1.70
CA ASP A 100 4.63 -14.05 -2.99
C ASP A 100 3.20 -13.55 -2.84
N ALA A 101 2.73 -12.80 -3.84
CA ALA A 101 1.37 -12.28 -3.88
C ALA A 101 0.39 -13.20 -4.64
N PHE A 102 0.77 -14.45 -4.94
CA PHE A 102 -0.06 -15.38 -5.71
C PHE A 102 -0.72 -16.45 -4.85
N VAL A 103 -0.01 -16.99 -3.84
CA VAL A 103 -0.51 -18.10 -3.01
C VAL A 103 -1.81 -17.77 -2.27
N SER A 104 -1.99 -16.52 -1.82
CA SER A 104 -3.17 -16.11 -1.05
C SER A 104 -3.45 -14.63 -1.28
N ASN A 105 -4.31 -14.34 -2.26
CA ASN A 105 -4.71 -12.99 -2.59
C ASN A 105 -6.22 -12.91 -2.82
N GLU A 106 -6.75 -11.70 -2.74
CA GLU A 106 -8.14 -11.40 -3.08
C GLU A 106 -8.20 -10.92 -4.54
N LEU A 107 -9.14 -11.48 -5.29
CA LEU A 107 -9.46 -11.07 -6.65
C LEU A 107 -10.64 -10.12 -6.60
N ASP A 108 -10.45 -8.93 -7.15
CA ASP A 108 -11.51 -7.94 -7.30
C ASP A 108 -12.25 -8.15 -8.63
N ASP A 109 -13.32 -7.38 -8.84
CA ASP A 109 -14.10 -7.47 -10.08
C ASP A 109 -13.21 -7.15 -11.31
N PRO A 110 -13.13 -8.05 -12.31
CA PRO A 110 -12.44 -7.75 -13.57
C PRO A 110 -13.04 -6.58 -14.32
N ASP A 111 -14.35 -6.33 -14.19
CA ASP A 111 -15.06 -5.27 -14.89
C ASP A 111 -14.71 -3.87 -14.34
N ASP A 112 -14.16 -3.77 -13.12
CA ASP A 112 -13.64 -2.50 -12.58
C ASP A 112 -12.44 -1.95 -13.39
N LEU A 113 -11.76 -2.80 -14.16
CA LEU A 113 -10.68 -2.37 -15.05
C LEU A 113 -11.20 -1.70 -16.33
N LEU A 114 -12.49 -1.87 -16.64
CA LEU A 114 -13.15 -1.19 -17.75
C LEU A 114 -13.07 0.31 -17.50
N CYS A 115 -12.55 1.03 -18.48
CA CYS A 115 -12.41 2.46 -18.39
C CYS A 115 -13.09 3.13 -19.56
N GLU A 116 -14.09 3.95 -19.23
CA GLU A 116 -14.75 4.83 -20.18
C GLU A 116 -13.83 6.02 -20.48
N ARG A 117 -12.95 5.86 -21.47
CA ARG A 117 -12.22 6.98 -22.07
C ARG A 117 -12.90 7.33 -23.40
N GLY A 118 -13.90 8.20 -23.35
CA GLY A 118 -14.68 8.60 -24.52
C GLY A 118 -15.82 7.62 -24.85
N GLU A 119 -16.28 7.61 -26.09
CA GLU A 119 -17.49 6.88 -26.51
C GLU A 119 -17.31 5.36 -26.64
N HIS A 120 -16.08 4.84 -26.65
CA HIS A 120 -15.81 3.42 -26.88
C HIS A 120 -14.98 2.78 -25.76
N VAL A 121 -15.56 1.76 -25.09
CA VAL A 121 -14.87 0.97 -24.07
C VAL A 121 -14.18 -0.23 -24.74
N ALA A 122 -12.86 -0.15 -24.91
CA ALA A 122 -12.08 -1.16 -25.64
C ALA A 122 -12.18 -2.59 -25.06
N LEU A 123 -12.50 -2.71 -23.76
CA LEU A 123 -12.53 -3.98 -23.04
C LEU A 123 -13.95 -4.47 -22.73
N ALA A 124 -15.02 -3.80 -23.18
CA ALA A 124 -16.39 -4.12 -22.77
C ALA A 124 -16.80 -5.59 -23.05
N ASN A 125 -16.30 -6.17 -24.16
CA ASN A 125 -16.62 -7.54 -24.58
C ASN A 125 -15.47 -8.50 -24.30
N TRP A 126 -14.69 -8.29 -23.23
CA TRP A 126 -13.51 -9.10 -22.95
C TRP A 126 -13.83 -10.59 -22.76
N GLN A 127 -15.05 -10.91 -22.31
CA GLN A 127 -15.55 -12.26 -22.09
C GLN A 127 -15.70 -13.07 -23.40
N ASP A 128 -15.98 -12.41 -24.52
CA ASP A 128 -16.12 -13.05 -25.83
C ASP A 128 -14.77 -13.52 -26.40
N HIS A 129 -13.68 -12.93 -25.93
CA HIS A 129 -12.32 -13.22 -26.39
C HIS A 129 -11.65 -14.30 -25.52
N LYS A 130 -11.57 -15.54 -26.03
CA LYS A 130 -10.96 -16.67 -25.31
C LYS A 130 -9.51 -16.45 -24.87
N SER A 131 -8.75 -15.61 -25.57
CA SER A 131 -7.35 -15.29 -25.27
C SER A 131 -7.17 -14.11 -24.30
N LEU A 132 -8.24 -13.42 -23.92
CA LEU A 132 -8.19 -12.23 -23.06
C LEU A 132 -8.62 -12.59 -21.63
N ARG A 133 -7.86 -12.12 -20.65
CA ARG A 133 -8.17 -12.25 -19.22
C ARG A 133 -7.88 -10.93 -18.53
N LEU A 134 -8.85 -10.44 -17.79
CA LEU A 134 -8.70 -9.29 -16.90
C LEU A 134 -8.36 -9.81 -15.51
N LEU A 135 -7.41 -9.16 -14.85
CA LEU A 135 -6.93 -9.54 -13.52
C LEU A 135 -6.74 -8.29 -12.68
N ASN A 136 -7.47 -8.23 -11.57
CA ASN A 136 -7.39 -7.16 -10.60
C ASN A 136 -7.09 -7.76 -9.23
N LEU A 137 -5.83 -7.62 -8.78
CA LEU A 137 -5.40 -8.10 -7.46
C LEU A 137 -5.59 -6.99 -6.43
N VAL A 138 -6.11 -7.35 -5.26
CA VAL A 138 -6.35 -6.35 -4.19
C VAL A 138 -5.07 -6.09 -3.38
N TYR A 139 -4.32 -7.15 -3.05
CA TYR A 139 -3.17 -7.05 -2.16
C TYR A 139 -1.84 -7.39 -2.85
N ASP A 140 -0.77 -6.85 -2.29
CA ASP A 140 0.60 -7.28 -2.57
C ASP A 140 1.37 -7.59 -1.27
N VAL A 141 2.48 -8.29 -1.43
CA VAL A 141 3.39 -8.62 -0.33
C VAL A 141 4.69 -7.87 -0.57
N THR A 142 5.00 -6.93 0.32
CA THR A 142 6.24 -6.15 0.29
C THR A 142 7.30 -6.86 1.13
N PRO A 143 8.47 -7.20 0.54
CA PRO A 143 9.57 -7.78 1.29
C PRO A 143 10.06 -6.89 2.44
N PRO A 144 10.47 -7.47 3.58
CA PRO A 144 10.89 -6.72 4.76
C PRO A 144 12.10 -5.81 4.52
N GLU A 145 12.98 -6.13 3.56
CA GLU A 145 14.16 -5.34 3.21
C GLU A 145 13.85 -3.96 2.59
N LEU A 146 12.62 -3.78 2.08
CA LEU A 146 12.16 -2.51 1.50
C LEU A 146 11.49 -1.60 2.54
N VAL A 147 11.30 -2.09 3.77
CA VAL A 147 10.57 -1.40 4.84
C VAL A 147 11.54 -1.09 5.97
N ASP A 148 11.68 0.20 6.31
CA ASP A 148 12.65 0.63 7.30
C ASP A 148 12.10 0.57 8.72
N LEU A 149 10.81 0.89 8.91
CA LEU A 149 10.23 0.99 10.25
C LEU A 149 8.76 0.59 10.26
N VAL A 150 8.38 -0.19 11.27
CA VAL A 150 6.99 -0.48 11.61
C VAL A 150 6.60 0.31 12.85
N ILE A 151 5.56 1.12 12.72
CA ILE A 151 4.99 1.94 13.79
C ILE A 151 3.73 1.24 14.30
N THR A 152 3.77 0.85 15.57
CA THR A 152 2.70 0.16 16.29
C THR A 152 2.33 0.92 17.56
N GLU A 153 1.27 0.50 18.26
CA GLU A 153 0.92 1.04 19.58
C GLU A 153 1.95 0.73 20.67
N LEU A 154 2.80 -0.28 20.48
CA LEU A 154 3.91 -0.60 21.39
C LEU A 154 5.14 0.28 21.14
N GLY A 155 5.12 1.06 20.06
CA GLY A 155 6.21 1.91 19.62
C GLY A 155 6.77 1.51 18.26
N MET A 156 8.00 1.94 18.02
CA MET A 156 8.70 1.75 16.76
C MET A 156 9.52 0.47 16.81
N ILE A 157 9.21 -0.49 15.93
CA ILE A 157 9.86 -1.79 15.86
C ILE A 157 10.36 -2.07 14.43
N PRO A 158 11.41 -2.87 14.25
CA PRO A 158 11.78 -3.37 12.93
C PRO A 158 10.83 -4.49 12.48
N CYS A 159 10.77 -4.74 11.17
CA CYS A 159 9.93 -5.81 10.59
C CYS A 159 10.24 -7.20 11.16
N SER A 160 11.49 -7.46 11.56
CA SER A 160 11.91 -8.73 12.17
C SER A 160 11.36 -8.97 13.57
N SER A 161 10.82 -7.94 14.24
CA SER A 161 10.26 -8.05 15.59
C SER A 161 8.78 -8.43 15.63
N VAL A 162 8.11 -8.54 14.47
CA VAL A 162 6.71 -8.98 14.37
C VAL A 162 6.42 -10.29 15.15
N PRO A 163 7.19 -11.39 14.98
CA PRO A 163 6.92 -12.63 15.72
C PRO A 163 7.17 -12.50 17.22
N VAL A 164 8.04 -11.60 17.66
CA VAL A 164 8.27 -11.33 19.09
C VAL A 164 7.02 -10.71 19.71
N VAL A 165 6.42 -9.73 19.02
CA VAL A 165 5.19 -9.08 19.47
C VAL A 165 4.02 -10.07 19.52
N LEU A 166 3.89 -10.93 18.50
CA LEU A 166 2.88 -11.99 18.48
C LEU A 166 3.01 -12.91 19.70
N ARG A 167 4.23 -13.32 20.05
CA ARG A 167 4.49 -14.18 21.21
C ARG A 167 4.16 -13.52 22.54
N VAL A 168 4.47 -12.24 22.71
CA VAL A 168 4.14 -11.50 23.94
C VAL A 168 2.62 -11.42 24.09
N LYS A 169 1.90 -11.10 23.01
CA LYS A 169 0.43 -11.01 23.05
C LYS A 169 -0.28 -12.34 23.25
N SER A 170 0.24 -13.44 22.72
CA SER A 170 -0.36 -14.77 22.92
C SER A 170 -0.13 -15.35 24.32
N SER A 171 0.82 -14.80 25.08
CA SER A 171 1.10 -15.22 26.46
C SER A 171 0.20 -14.53 27.49
N ASP A 172 -0.40 -13.39 27.12
CA ASP A 172 -1.31 -12.60 27.96
C ASP A 172 -2.80 -12.95 27.73
N GLN A 173 -3.10 -13.93 26.87
CA GLN A 173 -4.45 -14.48 26.62
C GLN A 173 -4.57 -15.90 27.21
#